data_AF-A0A955QJ19-F1
#
_entry.id   AF-A0A955QJ19-F1
#
_cell.length_a   1.000
_cell.length_b   1.000
_cell.length_c   1.000
_cell.angle_alpha   90.00
_cell.angle_beta   90.00
_cell.angle_gamma   90.00
#
_symmetry.space_group_name_H-M   'P 1'
#
loop_
_entity.id
_entity.type
_entity.pdbx_description
1 polymer ?
#
loop_
_entity_poly.entity_id
_entity_poly.type
_entity_poly.pdbx_seq_one_letter_code
_entity_poly.pdbx_strand_id
1 'polypeptide(L)' 'LETRNMMQVGLCIAEAANWRENSVGAHFREDFPIYKGTKWKMHSQRQMAPNAPSDTSRSSRQGARLNR' A
#
# COMPACT_ATOMS: atom_id res chain seq x y z
N LEU A 1 -11.62 -4.79 14.51
CA LEU A 1 -11.06 -3.50 14.01
C LEU A 1 -9.60 -3.66 13.56
N GLU A 2 -8.85 -4.48 14.28
CA GLU A 2 -7.46 -4.89 14.11
C GLU A 2 -7.11 -5.22 12.65
N THR A 3 -7.89 -6.09 11.99
CA THR A 3 -7.60 -6.50 10.60
C THR A 3 -7.69 -5.34 9.62
N ARG A 4 -8.70 -4.46 9.72
CA ARG A 4 -8.85 -3.31 8.82
C ARG A 4 -7.69 -2.31 9.01
N ASN A 5 -7.30 -2.07 10.25
CA ASN A 5 -6.16 -1.22 10.57
C ASN A 5 -4.86 -1.81 10.00
N MET A 6 -4.64 -3.12 10.18
CA MET A 6 -3.46 -3.81 9.64
C MET A 6 -3.43 -3.79 8.11
N MET A 7 -4.59 -3.93 7.44
CA MET A 7 -4.69 -3.80 5.98
C MET A 7 -4.32 -2.39 5.52
N GLN A 8 -4.78 -1.35 6.21
CA GLN A 8 -4.46 0.03 5.86
C GLN A 8 -2.97 0.35 6.04
N VAL A 9 -2.38 -0.12 7.14
CA VAL A 9 -0.93 0.00 7.41
C VAL A 9 -0.14 -0.78 6.36
N GLY A 10 -0.51 -2.03 6.09
CA GLY A 10 0.14 -2.87 5.08
C GLY A 10 0.10 -2.25 3.69
N LEU A 11 -1.04 -1.69 3.28
CA LEU A 11 -1.18 -0.97 2.02
C LEU A 11 -0.24 0.25 1.97
N CYS A 12 -0.17 1.03 3.05
CA CYS A 12 0.73 2.19 3.12
C CYS A 12 2.20 1.79 2.95
N ILE A 13 2.61 0.67 3.58
CA ILE A 13 3.96 0.13 3.46
C ILE A 13 4.24 -0.33 2.02
N ALA A 14 3.31 -1.06 1.41
CA ALA A 14 3.43 -1.54 0.03
C ALA A 14 3.52 -0.39 -0.98
N GLU A 15 2.68 0.65 -0.84
CA GLU A 15 2.71 1.84 -1.68
C GLU A 15 4.04 2.59 -1.54
N ALA A 16 4.53 2.79 -0.31
CA ALA A 16 5.81 3.46 -0.05
C ALA A 16 7.01 2.67 -0.60
N ALA A 17 6.98 1.34 -0.47
CA ALA A 17 7.98 0.44 -1.01
C ALA A 17 8.00 0.46 -2.54
N ASN A 18 6.82 0.48 -3.19
CA ASN A 18 6.71 0.56 -4.64
C ASN A 18 7.21 1.91 -5.19
N TRP A 19 6.88 3.02 -4.52
CA TRP A 19 7.31 4.38 -4.89
C TRP A 19 8.84 4.59 -4.80
N ARG A 20 9.53 3.84 -3.93
CA ARG A 20 10.99 3.89 -3.80
C ARG A 20 11.68 3.02 -4.86
N GLU A 21 12.18 3.67 -5.90
CA GLU A 21 12.97 3.04 -6.98
C GLU A 21 14.46 2.92 -6.60
N ASN A 22 14.75 2.31 -5.44
CA ASN A 22 16.12 2.08 -4.98
C ASN A 22 16.21 1.06 -3.85
N SER A 23 17.44 0.59 -3.60
CA SER A 23 17.76 -0.23 -2.43
C SER A 23 18.56 0.57 -1.40
N VAL A 24 18.00 0.79 -0.20
CA VAL A 24 18.64 1.57 0.88
C VAL A 24 18.35 0.96 2.24
N GLY A 25 19.40 0.75 3.03
CA GLY A 25 19.27 0.16 4.37
C GLY A 25 18.58 -1.19 4.29
N ALA A 26 17.45 -1.34 4.99
CA ALA A 26 16.66 -2.57 5.01
C ALA A 26 15.68 -2.73 3.83
N HIS A 27 15.50 -1.71 2.99
CA HIS A 27 14.63 -1.81 1.80
C HIS A 27 15.46 -2.28 0.60
N PHE A 28 15.32 -3.54 0.23
CA PHE A 28 15.96 -4.12 -0.96
C PHE A 28 14.96 -4.27 -2.10
N ARG A 29 15.39 -3.92 -3.31
CA ARG A 29 14.64 -3.97 -4.57
C ARG A 29 15.54 -4.56 -5.64
N GLU A 30 15.19 -5.73 -6.16
CA GLU A 30 15.98 -6.43 -7.18
C GLU A 30 16.07 -5.63 -8.50
N ASP A 31 14.98 -4.94 -8.86
CA ASP A 31 14.89 -4.06 -10.03
C ASP A 31 15.66 -2.74 -9.86
N PHE A 32 15.99 -2.36 -8.62
CA PHE A 32 16.81 -1.19 -8.29
C PHE A 32 17.88 -1.52 -7.23
N PRO A 33 18.87 -2.38 -7.55
CA PRO A 33 19.77 -2.94 -6.56
C PRO A 33 20.81 -1.93 -6.06
N ILE A 34 21.09 -0.90 -6.87
CA ILE A 34 22.05 0.15 -6.53
C ILE A 34 21.28 1.40 -6.16
N TYR A 35 21.61 1.93 -5.00
CA TYR A 35 21.30 3.28 -4.62
C TYR A 35 22.04 4.28 -5.55
N LYS A 36 21.30 5.01 -6.40
CA LYS A 36 21.86 6.10 -7.22
C LYS A 36 21.00 7.37 -7.07
N GLY A 37 21.66 8.52 -7.01
CA GLY A 37 21.00 9.84 -6.93
C GLY A 37 20.54 10.23 -5.52
N THR A 38 19.77 11.32 -5.43
CA THR A 38 19.33 11.94 -4.16
C THR A 38 17.83 11.81 -3.89
N LYS A 39 17.04 11.23 -4.81
CA LYS A 39 15.58 11.12 -4.69
C LYS A 39 15.12 10.45 -3.39
N TRP A 40 15.88 9.47 -2.93
CA TRP A 40 15.67 8.76 -1.68
C TRP A 40 15.82 9.59 -0.41
N LYS A 41 16.44 10.78 -0.48
CA LYS A 41 16.52 11.71 0.66
C LYS A 41 15.15 12.30 0.99
N MET A 42 14.16 12.13 0.10
CA MET A 42 12.77 12.49 0.33
C MET A 42 12.04 11.40 1.12
N HIS A 43 11.28 11.82 2.13
CA HIS A 43 10.43 10.92 2.90
C HIS A 43 9.18 10.57 2.11
N SER A 44 8.77 9.30 2.12
CA SER A 44 7.46 8.89 1.60
C SER A 44 6.38 9.37 2.56
N GLN A 45 5.45 10.20 2.07
CA GLN A 45 4.35 10.72 2.86
C GLN A 45 3.03 10.39 2.16
N ARG A 46 2.08 9.84 2.92
CA ARG A 46 0.72 9.56 2.43
C ARG A 46 -0.23 10.60 3.02
N GLN A 47 -0.76 11.47 2.17
CA GLN A 47 -1.83 12.38 2.56
C GLN A 47 -3.17 11.67 2.40
N MET A 48 -3.95 11.59 3.47
CA MET A 48 -5.33 11.12 3.37
C MET A 48 -6.21 12.32 3.02
N ALA A 49 -7.02 12.19 1.97
CA ALA A 49 -8.01 13.21 1.67
C ALA A 49 -8.97 13.32 2.88
N PRO A 50 -9.33 14.54 3.32
CA PRO A 50 -10.13 14.73 4.53
C PRO A 50 -11.52 14.07 4.45
N ASN A 51 -11.98 13.74 3.24
CA ASN A 51 -13.33 13.23 2.97
C ASN A 51 -13.31 11.85 2.27
N ALA A 52 -12.22 11.08 2.34
CA ALA A 52 -12.23 9.73 1.79
C ALA A 52 -13.31 8.91 2.54
N PRO A 53 -14.35 8.40 1.85
CA PRO A 53 -15.36 7.60 2.52
C PRO A 53 -14.65 6.39 3.14
N SER A 54 -14.82 6.20 4.45
CA SER A 54 -14.41 4.98 5.12
C SER A 54 -15.16 3.84 4.44
N ASP A 55 -14.47 3.11 3.56
CA ASP A 55 -15.09 2.05 2.77
C ASP A 55 -15.56 0.94 3.73
N THR A 56 -16.82 1.07 4.12
CA THR A 56 -17.52 0.12 4.99
C THR A 56 -18.30 -0.88 4.11
N SER A 57 -18.10 -0.86 2.79
CA SER A 57 -18.91 -1.60 1.81
C SER A 57 -18.24 -2.86 1.25
N ARG A 58 -17.67 -3.69 2.13
CA ARG A 58 -17.43 -5.12 1.82
C ARG A 58 -18.04 -6.01 2.89
N SER A 59 -19.36 -5.96 2.99
CA SER A 59 -20.16 -7.05 3.56
C SER A 59 -21.59 -7.00 3.03
N SER A 60 -21.79 -7.41 1.78
CA SER A 60 -23.02 -8.08 1.38
C SER A 60 -22.65 -9.35 0.62
N ARG A 61 -22.91 -10.48 1.26
CA ARG A 61 -22.96 -11.79 0.61
C ARG A 61 -24.08 -11.75 -0.42
N GLN A 62 -23.86 -12.27 -1.61
CA GLN A 62 -24.88 -13.03 -2.32
C GLN A 62 -24.22 -14.00 -3.29
N GLY A 63 -24.40 -15.30 -3.01
CA GLY A 63 -23.94 -16.38 -3.87
C GLY A 63 -24.65 -16.33 -5.21
N ALA A 64 -23.87 -16.30 -6.29
CA ALA A 64 -24.37 -16.61 -7.62
C ALA A 64 -24.51 -18.14 -7.71
N ARG A 65 -25.73 -18.58 -7.44
CA ARG A 65 -26.27 -19.91 -7.73
C ARG A 65 -26.05 -20.22 -9.21
N LEU A 66 -25.26 -21.26 -9.50
CA LEU A 66 -25.20 -21.89 -10.82
C LEU A 66 -26.61 -22.31 -11.24
N ASN A 67 -27.07 -21.83 -12.39
CA ASN A 67 -28.30 -22.30 -13.03
C ASN A 67 -27.97 -22.80 -14.44
N ARG A 68 -28.13 -24.12 -14.58
CA ARG A 68 -28.40 -24.94 -15.76
C ARG A 68 -27.37 -24.97 -16.89
#